data_AF-T0ZUD6-F1
#
_entry.id   AF-T0ZUD6-F1
#
_cell.length_a   1.000
_cell.length_b   1.000
_cell.length_c   1.000
_cell.angle_alpha   90.00
_cell.angle_beta   90.00
_cell.angle_gamma   90.00
#
_symmetry.space_group_name_H-M   'P 1'
#
loop_
_entity.id
_entity.type
_entity.pdbx_description
1 polymer ?
#
loop_
_entity_poly.entity_id
_entity_poly.type
_entity_poly.pdbx_seq_one_letter_code
_entity_poly.pdbx_strand_id
1 'polypeptide(L)'
;EHRGGITRVRTFHARVFQCALDAQVPIQPVALTYRRGGRSYDDASFRPGEGFLDNFLRLLGTAPIDAEVRFLAPLTEPAENGRRALAEAARSAIARSLETNP
;
A
#
# COMPACT_ATOMS: atom_id res chain seq x y z
N GLU A 1 -0.04 -25.04 7.28
CA GLU A 1 -1.00 -23.93 7.14
C GLU A 1 -0.24 -22.60 7.18
N HIS A 2 0.04 -21.99 6.04
CA HIS A 2 0.73 -20.69 5.97
C HIS A 2 -0.04 -19.76 5.04
N ARG A 3 -1.10 -19.13 5.58
CA ARG A 3 -1.78 -18.00 4.94
C ARG A 3 -0.93 -16.73 5.13
N GLY A 4 0.10 -16.57 4.31
CA GLY A 4 0.88 -15.34 4.23
C GLY A 4 0.17 -14.29 3.38
N GLY A 5 -1.04 -13.85 3.78
CA GLY A 5 -1.69 -12.71 3.15
C GLY A 5 -1.12 -11.39 3.66
N ILE A 6 -1.18 -10.32 2.87
CA ILE A 6 -0.79 -8.96 3.32
C ILE A 6 -1.91 -8.43 4.23
N THR A 7 -2.06 -9.01 5.42
CA THR A 7 -2.99 -8.51 6.44
C THR A 7 -2.50 -7.22 7.11
N ARG A 8 -1.33 -6.69 6.72
CA ARG A 8 -0.71 -5.56 7.43
C ARG A 8 0.12 -4.65 6.53
N VAL A 9 -0.15 -3.35 6.63
CA VAL A 9 0.67 -2.29 6.04
C VAL A 9 2.04 -2.24 6.72
N ARG A 10 3.09 -2.46 5.93
CA ARG A 10 4.49 -2.40 6.37
C ARG A 10 4.94 -0.96 6.64
N THR A 11 6.10 -0.82 7.28
CA THR A 11 6.70 0.49 7.59
C THR A 11 7.02 1.25 6.31
N PHE A 12 6.73 2.54 6.30
CA PHE A 12 7.10 3.44 5.21
C PHE A 12 8.50 4.01 5.45
N HIS A 13 9.34 3.97 4.42
CA HIS A 13 10.68 4.54 4.51
C HIS A 13 10.63 6.07 4.40
N ALA A 14 10.81 6.75 5.54
CA ALA A 14 10.76 8.22 5.61
C ALA A 14 11.65 8.95 4.59
N ARG A 15 12.74 8.32 4.12
CA ARG A 15 13.62 8.92 3.09
C ARG A 15 12.90 9.24 1.78
N VAL A 16 11.86 8.47 1.42
CA VAL A 16 11.07 8.67 0.19
C VAL A 16 10.21 9.93 0.29
N PHE A 17 9.85 10.33 1.50
CA PHE A 17 9.01 11.50 1.78
C PHE A 17 9.78 12.82 1.73
N GLN A 18 11.12 12.78 1.67
CA GLN A 18 11.96 13.98 1.64
C GLN A 18 11.69 14.82 0.38
N CYS A 19 11.48 14.19 -0.78
CA CYS A 19 11.26 14.93 -2.02
C CYS A 19 10.00 15.81 -1.99
N ALA A 20 8.94 15.36 -1.32
CA ALA A 20 7.72 16.13 -1.18
C ALA A 20 7.91 17.35 -0.26
N LEU A 21 8.73 17.20 0.80
CA LEU A 21 9.10 18.32 1.66
C LEU A 21 9.98 19.33 0.93
N ASP A 22 11.00 18.86 0.22
CA ASP A 22 11.92 19.71 -0.54
C ASP A 22 11.19 20.50 -1.63
N ALA A 23 10.25 19.85 -2.32
CA ALA A 23 9.44 20.47 -3.36
C ALA A 23 8.21 21.22 -2.81
N GLN A 24 7.94 21.15 -1.51
CA GLN A 24 6.77 21.75 -0.84
C GLN A 24 5.43 21.37 -1.49
N VAL A 25 5.30 20.11 -1.91
CA VAL A 25 4.08 19.59 -2.55
C VAL A 25 3.33 18.64 -1.61
N PRO A 26 1.99 18.56 -1.72
CA PRO A 26 1.21 17.62 -0.94
C PRO A 26 1.53 16.17 -1.33
N ILE A 27 1.41 15.26 -0.37
CA ILE A 27 1.43 13.83 -0.64
C ILE A 27 0.01 13.31 -0.77
N GLN A 28 -0.24 12.52 -1.80
CA GLN A 28 -1.52 11.84 -2.01
C GLN A 28 -1.39 10.38 -1.57
N PRO A 29 -1.91 9.99 -0.39
CA PRO A 29 -1.94 8.58 -0.01
C PRO A 29 -2.98 7.85 -0.86
N VAL A 30 -2.62 6.66 -1.33
CA VAL A 30 -3.49 5.79 -2.12
C VAL A 30 -3.46 4.39 -1.51
N ALA A 31 -4.62 3.88 -1.12
CA ALA A 31 -4.79 2.51 -0.68
C ALA A 31 -5.16 1.64 -1.88
N LEU A 32 -4.50 0.49 -2.00
CA LEU A 32 -4.73 -0.49 -3.07
C LEU A 32 -5.12 -1.83 -2.44
N THR A 33 -6.25 -2.38 -2.88
CA THR A 33 -6.67 -3.73 -2.49
C THR A 33 -7.00 -4.55 -3.74
N TYR A 34 -6.86 -5.86 -3.60
CA TYR A 34 -7.16 -6.81 -4.66
C TYR A 34 -8.34 -7.67 -4.22
N ARG A 35 -9.32 -7.85 -5.09
CA ARG A 35 -10.52 -8.64 -4.85
C ARG A 35 -10.72 -9.65 -5.96
N ARG A 36 -11.35 -10.78 -5.63
CA ARG A 36 -11.83 -11.77 -6.59
C ARG A 36 -13.17 -12.30 -6.13
N GLY A 37 -14.19 -12.24 -7.00
CA GLY A 37 -15.54 -12.69 -6.66
C GLY A 37 -16.11 -11.95 -5.44
N GLY A 38 -15.81 -10.66 -5.31
CA GLY A 38 -16.29 -9.82 -4.22
C GLY A 38 -15.62 -10.05 -2.86
N ARG A 39 -14.53 -10.83 -2.77
CA ARG A 39 -13.75 -11.07 -1.55
C ARG A 39 -12.31 -10.62 -1.71
N SER A 40 -11.65 -10.21 -0.64
CA SER A 40 -10.23 -9.89 -0.64
C SER A 40 -9.38 -11.07 -1.15
N TYR A 41 -8.43 -10.75 -2.02
CA TYR A 41 -7.58 -11.71 -2.72
C TYR A 41 -6.11 -11.46 -2.34
N ASP A 42 -5.69 -12.13 -1.28
CA ASP A 42 -4.34 -11.97 -0.70
C ASP A 42 -3.24 -12.66 -1.50
N ASP A 43 -3.61 -13.64 -2.34
CA ASP A 43 -2.68 -14.44 -3.15
C ASP A 43 -2.14 -13.66 -4.37
N ALA A 44 -2.47 -12.38 -4.52
CA ALA A 44 -1.82 -11.49 -5.49
C ALA A 44 -0.38 -11.11 -5.08
N SER A 45 0.02 -11.48 -3.87
CA SER A 45 1.28 -11.07 -3.25
C SER A 45 2.39 -12.08 -3.48
N PHE A 46 3.64 -11.63 -3.32
CA PHE A 46 4.81 -12.51 -3.33
C PHE A 46 4.71 -13.60 -2.27
N ARG A 47 4.95 -14.84 -2.68
CA ARG A 47 5.10 -15.98 -1.79
C ARG A 47 6.51 -16.05 -1.19
N PRO A 48 6.72 -16.78 -0.08
CA PRO A 48 8.06 -16.96 0.49
C PRO A 48 9.05 -17.52 -0.54
N GLY A 49 10.14 -16.80 -0.78
CA GLY A 49 11.17 -17.20 -1.75
C GLY A 49 10.80 -16.97 -3.22
N GLU A 50 9.65 -16.39 -3.52
CA GLU A 50 9.20 -16.12 -4.89
C GLU A 50 9.89 -14.88 -5.46
N GLY A 51 10.47 -15.01 -6.66
CA GLY A 51 11.04 -13.89 -7.40
C GLY A 51 9.96 -13.01 -8.04
N PHE A 52 10.36 -11.83 -8.51
CA PHE A 52 9.47 -10.92 -9.25
C PHE A 52 8.86 -11.58 -10.48
N LEU A 53 9.68 -12.29 -11.27
CA LEU A 53 9.24 -12.92 -12.51
C LEU A 53 8.24 -14.05 -12.25
N ASP A 54 8.47 -14.87 -11.21
CA ASP A 54 7.57 -15.97 -10.85
C ASP A 54 6.20 -15.44 -10.40
N ASN A 55 6.18 -14.43 -9.53
CA ASN A 55 4.96 -13.76 -9.10
C ASN A 55 4.22 -13.13 -10.30
N PHE A 56 4.96 -12.48 -11.20
CA PHE A 56 4.39 -11.84 -12.39
C PHE A 56 3.74 -12.86 -13.34
N LEU A 57 4.44 -13.93 -13.69
CA LEU A 57 3.91 -14.99 -14.55
C LEU A 57 2.71 -15.69 -13.90
N ARG A 58 2.76 -15.91 -12.58
CA ARG A 58 1.63 -16.46 -11.83
C ARG A 58 0.41 -15.54 -11.88
N LEU A 59 0.59 -14.24 -11.66
CA LEU A 59 -0.51 -13.28 -11.76
C LEU A 59 -1.15 -13.30 -13.17
N LEU A 60 -0.34 -13.32 -14.22
CA LEU A 60 -0.82 -13.43 -15.60
C LEU A 60 -1.58 -14.73 -15.91
N GLY A 61 -1.18 -15.83 -15.27
CA GLY A 61 -1.83 -17.14 -15.41
C GLY A 61 -3.09 -17.32 -14.54
N THR A 62 -3.38 -16.39 -13.64
CA THR A 62 -4.57 -16.48 -12.77
C THR A 62 -5.80 -15.83 -13.41
N ALA A 63 -6.99 -16.24 -12.96
CA ALA A 63 -8.24 -15.58 -13.33
C ALA A 63 -8.19 -14.07 -13.01
N PRO A 64 -8.97 -13.22 -13.71
CA PRO A 64 -9.00 -11.79 -13.46
C PRO A 64 -9.14 -11.44 -11.97
N ILE A 65 -8.47 -10.36 -11.57
CA ILE A 65 -8.47 -9.82 -10.21
C ILE A 65 -8.93 -8.38 -10.33
N ASP A 66 -9.86 -7.99 -9.48
CA ASP A 66 -10.31 -6.61 -9.38
C ASP A 66 -9.33 -5.84 -8.48
N ALA A 67 -8.78 -4.73 -8.97
CA ALA A 67 -7.97 -3.83 -8.16
C ALA A 67 -8.85 -2.64 -7.72
N GLU A 68 -9.08 -2.49 -6.42
CA GLU A 68 -9.75 -1.31 -5.87
C GLU A 68 -8.69 -0.29 -5.46
N VAL A 69 -8.81 0.92 -6.03
CA VAL A 69 -7.92 2.05 -5.76
C VAL A 69 -8.70 3.09 -4.99
N ARG A 70 -8.21 3.47 -3.81
CA ARG A 70 -8.82 4.50 -2.98
C ARG A 70 -7.85 5.63 -2.70
N PHE A 71 -8.22 6.82 -3.14
CA PHE A 71 -7.53 8.07 -2.84
C PHE A 71 -7.96 8.56 -1.45
N LEU A 72 -7.00 8.85 -0.60
CA LEU A 72 -7.24 9.37 0.76
C LEU A 72 -7.06 10.89 0.78
N ALA A 73 -7.30 11.52 1.94
CA ALA A 73 -7.05 12.94 2.08
C ALA A 73 -5.56 13.26 1.82
N PRO A 74 -5.24 14.28 0.98
CA PRO A 74 -3.87 14.72 0.80
C PRO A 74 -3.24 15.16 2.12
N LEU A 75 -1.97 14.86 2.30
CA LEU A 75 -1.19 15.26 3.46
C LEU A 75 -0.36 16.49 3.09
N THR A 76 -0.58 17.56 3.84
CA THR A 76 0.18 18.81 3.76
C THR A 76 0.73 19.07 5.16
N GLU A 77 1.79 18.36 5.54
CA GLU A 77 2.39 18.56 6.86
C GLU A 77 3.37 19.75 6.83
N PRO A 78 3.41 20.58 7.88
CA PRO A 78 4.45 21.59 8.05
C PRO A 78 5.83 20.93 8.03
N ALA A 79 6.81 21.59 7.40
CA ALA A 79 8.19 21.09 7.33
C ALA A 79 8.81 20.80 8.71
N GLU A 80 8.32 21.47 9.76
CA GLU A 80 8.72 21.32 11.17
C GLU A 80 8.45 19.91 11.73
N ASN A 81 7.40 19.23 11.28
CA ASN A 81 7.08 17.86 11.71
C ASN A 81 8.00 16.81 11.03
N GLY A 82 8.64 17.19 9.93
CA GLY A 82 9.65 16.42 9.22
C GLY A 82 9.15 15.16 8.52
N ARG A 83 10.04 14.54 7.73
CA ARG A 83 9.71 13.39 6.86
C ARG A 83 9.19 12.15 7.59
N ARG A 84 9.55 11.97 8.86
CA ARG A 84 9.11 10.81 9.66
C ARG A 84 7.64 10.93 10.02
N ALA A 85 7.18 12.11 10.42
CA ALA A 85 5.77 12.34 10.73
C ALA A 85 4.90 12.11 9.50
N LEU A 86 5.31 12.63 8.35
CA LEU A 86 4.58 12.48 7.09
C LEU A 86 4.50 11.01 6.64
N ALA A 87 5.57 10.24 6.81
CA ALA A 87 5.58 8.80 6.51
C ALA A 87 4.62 8.01 7.42
N GLU A 88 4.58 8.32 8.71
CA GLU A 88 3.67 7.66 9.66
C GLU A 88 2.22 8.08 9.43
N ALA A 89 1.96 9.35 9.13
CA ALA A 89 0.63 9.86 8.80
C ALA A 89 0.06 9.15 7.55
N ALA A 90 0.86 9.01 6.49
CA ALA A 90 0.47 8.28 5.27
C ALA A 90 0.19 6.80 5.56
N ARG A 91 1.08 6.15 6.31
CA ARG A 91 0.93 4.75 6.69
C ARG A 91 -0.34 4.53 7.51
N SER A 92 -0.59 5.36 8.52
CA SER A 92 -1.76 5.28 9.39
C SER A 92 -3.07 5.54 8.65
N ALA A 93 -3.08 6.51 7.72
CA ALA A 93 -4.24 6.76 6.86
C ALA A 93 -4.57 5.52 5.99
N ILE A 94 -3.56 4.92 5.36
CA ILE A 94 -3.75 3.72 4.54
C ILE A 94 -4.19 2.53 5.39
N ALA A 95 -3.54 2.27 6.53
CA ALA A 95 -3.90 1.16 7.41
C ALA A 95 -5.36 1.23 7.87
N ARG A 96 -5.81 2.41 8.35
CA ARG A 96 -7.22 2.62 8.75
C ARG A 96 -8.19 2.43 7.59
N SER A 97 -7.81 2.88 6.39
CA SER A 97 -8.64 2.69 5.20
C SER A 97 -8.83 1.22 4.85
N LEU A 98 -7.81 0.38 5.04
CA LEU A 98 -7.87 -1.04 4.77
C LEU A 98 -8.66 -1.81 5.84
N GLU A 99 -8.57 -1.41 7.10
CA GLU A 99 -9.36 -1.97 8.21
C GLU A 99 -10.87 -1.72 8.05
N THR A 100 -11.25 -0.57 7.48
CA THR A 100 -12.65 -0.17 7.33
C THR A 100 -13.36 -0.89 6.16
N ASN A 101 -12.60 -1.50 5.23
CA ASN A 101 -13.17 -2.16 4.05
C ASN A 101 -12.46 -3.50 3.72
N PRO A 102 -12.72 -4.56 4.50
CA PRO A 102 -12.08 -5.87 4.32
C PRO A 102 -12.55 -6.67 3.09
#